data_AF-A0A5C5G6K7-F1
#
_entry.id   AF-A0A5C5G6K7-F1
#
_cell.length_a   1.000
_cell.length_b   1.000
_cell.length_c   1.000
_cell.angle_alpha   90.00
_cell.angle_beta   90.00
_cell.angle_gamma   90.00
#
_symmetry.space_group_name_H-M   'P 1'
#
loop_
_entity.id
_entity.type
_entity.pdbx_description
1 polymer ?
#
loop_
_entity_poly.entity_id
_entity_poly.type
_entity_poly.pdbx_seq_one_letter_code
_entity_poly.pdbx_strand_id
1 'polypeptide(L)'
;MGLFSSSTSVAPPAGPDKHDVDKDEVIRSMMHELVELRQRNAELEQGHRIAVGARKSAVDRVRELEDILRLKEGLFDSLERQITLLEKQNTALQLKEAELAALRHEMEEHPVSESDLLHRYEQLAEIFDLVKDTLSCPVCYEPFQKDEAVSLMCGHTFCKPCYTSWEQRSIEAFKLSPVAGQYLGPDCPECRSADVRRGRIRIWSLEEVVRLVDRAQRE
;
A
#
# COMPACT_ATOMS: atom_id res chain seq x y z
N MET A 1 21.90 133.86 -20.23
CA MET A 1 22.90 134.35 -21.20
C MET A 1 23.06 133.28 -22.28
N GLY A 2 22.92 133.66 -23.57
CA GLY A 2 23.23 132.90 -24.80
C GLY A 2 22.35 131.66 -25.05
N LEU A 3 21.40 131.57 -25.99
CA LEU A 3 21.33 131.93 -27.41
C LEU A 3 22.53 131.41 -28.23
N PHE A 4 22.33 130.34 -29.00
CA PHE A 4 22.44 130.38 -30.48
C PHE A 4 21.67 129.21 -31.11
N SER A 5 20.78 129.58 -32.02
CA SER A 5 20.01 128.72 -32.92
C SER A 5 20.84 128.33 -34.15
N SER A 6 20.51 127.19 -34.76
CA SER A 6 20.53 127.05 -36.22
C SER A 6 19.45 126.08 -36.65
N SER A 7 18.51 126.61 -37.43
CA SER A 7 17.33 125.93 -37.95
C SER A 7 17.56 125.60 -39.42
N THR A 8 17.17 124.40 -39.86
CA THR A 8 16.78 124.14 -41.26
C THR A 8 15.56 123.22 -41.30
N SER A 9 14.40 123.86 -41.44
CA SER A 9 13.21 123.48 -42.22
C SER A 9 13.18 122.10 -42.91
N VAL A 10 12.15 121.28 -42.61
CA VAL A 10 11.36 120.49 -43.59
C VAL A 10 9.89 120.40 -43.11
N ALA A 11 8.98 120.36 -44.10
CA ALA A 11 7.51 120.49 -44.12
C ALA A 11 6.68 119.36 -43.42
N PRO A 12 5.34 119.48 -43.33
CA PRO A 12 4.48 118.76 -42.37
C PRO A 12 3.77 117.52 -43.00
N PRO A 13 2.73 116.97 -42.33
CA PRO A 13 2.71 115.66 -41.68
C PRO A 13 2.26 114.50 -42.60
N ALA A 14 2.85 113.32 -42.45
CA ALA A 14 2.27 112.07 -42.98
C ALA A 14 1.37 111.48 -41.89
N GLY A 15 0.05 111.56 -42.09
CA GLY A 15 -0.92 110.82 -41.27
C GLY A 15 -0.68 109.31 -41.35
N PRO A 16 -1.16 108.53 -40.38
CA PRO A 16 -0.90 107.09 -40.33
C PRO A 16 -1.41 106.41 -41.60
N ASP A 17 -0.50 105.73 -42.28
CA ASP A 17 -0.71 104.98 -43.51
C ASP A 17 -1.64 103.79 -43.21
N LYS A 18 -2.83 103.77 -43.82
CA LYS A 18 -3.90 102.79 -43.53
C LYS A 18 -3.57 101.37 -44.02
N HIS A 19 -2.41 101.17 -44.64
CA HIS A 19 -1.97 99.88 -45.20
C HIS A 19 -1.03 99.05 -44.30
N ASP A 20 -0.46 99.62 -43.23
CA ASP A 20 0.42 98.89 -42.29
C ASP A 20 -0.35 98.23 -41.14
N VAL A 21 -1.52 98.76 -40.80
CA VAL A 21 -2.43 98.21 -39.78
C VAL A 21 -2.98 96.83 -40.19
N ASP A 22 -3.11 96.58 -41.50
CA ASP A 22 -3.68 95.37 -42.10
C ASP A 22 -2.74 94.14 -41.98
N LYS A 23 -1.41 94.34 -42.12
CA LYS A 23 -0.42 93.27 -41.96
C LYS A 23 -0.22 92.87 -40.51
N ASP A 24 -0.18 93.82 -39.59
CA ASP A 24 -0.07 93.56 -38.15
C ASP A 24 -1.33 92.89 -37.59
N GLU A 25 -2.49 93.12 -38.19
CA GLU A 25 -3.74 92.43 -37.86
C GLU A 25 -3.74 90.97 -38.35
N VAL A 26 -3.25 90.73 -39.57
CA VAL A 26 -3.04 89.36 -40.11
C VAL A 26 -2.01 88.58 -39.29
N ILE A 27 -0.88 89.18 -38.91
CA ILE A 27 0.15 88.54 -38.07
C ILE A 27 -0.42 88.19 -36.69
N ARG A 28 -1.20 89.09 -36.07
CA ARG A 28 -1.88 88.81 -34.80
C ARG A 28 -2.92 87.69 -34.92
N SER A 29 -3.68 87.66 -36.01
CA SER A 29 -4.64 86.61 -36.31
C SER A 29 -3.96 85.24 -36.45
N MET A 30 -2.89 85.14 -37.26
CA MET A 30 -2.09 83.91 -37.39
C MET A 30 -1.44 83.48 -36.07
N MET A 31 -0.94 84.42 -35.26
CA MET A 31 -0.39 84.11 -33.93
C MET A 31 -1.45 83.54 -32.99
N HIS A 32 -2.68 84.08 -33.01
CA HIS A 32 -3.79 83.56 -32.24
C HIS A 32 -4.17 82.14 -32.68
N GLU A 33 -4.25 81.91 -34.00
CA GLU A 33 -4.52 80.60 -34.59
C GLU A 33 -3.45 79.55 -34.24
N LEU A 34 -2.18 79.94 -34.25
CA LEU A 34 -1.06 79.09 -33.81
C LEU A 34 -1.13 78.73 -32.32
N VAL A 35 -1.56 79.67 -31.47
CA VAL A 35 -1.77 79.43 -30.04
C VAL A 35 -2.93 78.46 -29.83
N GLU A 36 -4.06 78.65 -30.53
CA GLU A 36 -5.20 77.72 -30.47
C GLU A 36 -4.84 76.33 -30.97
N LEU A 37 -4.09 76.22 -32.09
CA LEU A 37 -3.61 74.95 -32.62
C LEU A 37 -2.68 74.23 -31.65
N ARG A 38 -1.77 74.95 -30.99
CA ARG A 38 -0.90 74.37 -29.95
C ARG A 38 -1.70 73.88 -28.76
N GLN A 39 -2.71 74.63 -28.32
CA GLN A 39 -3.56 74.24 -27.21
C GLN A 39 -4.40 73.00 -27.55
N ARG A 40 -5.00 72.97 -28.74
CA ARG A 40 -5.76 71.83 -29.26
C ARG A 40 -4.87 70.58 -29.43
N ASN A 41 -3.63 70.74 -29.89
CA ASN A 41 -2.66 69.64 -29.95
C ASN A 41 -2.25 69.14 -28.55
N ALA A 42 -2.07 70.03 -27.58
CA ALA A 42 -1.76 69.63 -26.20
C ALA A 42 -2.91 68.84 -25.56
N GLU A 43 -4.15 69.26 -25.80
CA GLU A 43 -5.36 68.54 -25.35
C GLU A 43 -5.47 67.15 -26.01
N LEU A 44 -5.21 67.06 -27.32
CA LEU A 44 -5.20 65.80 -28.05
C LEU A 44 -4.10 64.86 -27.56
N GLU A 45 -2.89 65.37 -27.32
CA GLU A 45 -1.79 64.59 -26.74
C GLU A 45 -2.12 64.10 -25.32
N GLN A 46 -2.72 64.95 -24.50
CA GLN A 46 -3.14 64.57 -23.14
C GLN A 46 -4.24 63.49 -23.20
N GLY A 47 -5.24 63.66 -24.06
CA GLY A 47 -6.29 62.66 -24.29
C GLY A 47 -5.71 61.33 -24.79
N HIS A 48 -4.76 61.38 -25.71
CA HIS A 48 -4.07 60.20 -26.22
C HIS A 48 -3.28 59.47 -25.11
N ARG A 49 -2.54 60.19 -24.27
CA ARG A 49 -1.83 59.61 -23.12
C ARG A 49 -2.77 58.90 -22.15
N ILE A 50 -3.92 59.51 -21.84
CA ILE A 50 -4.94 58.91 -20.96
C ILE A 50 -5.51 57.64 -21.59
N ALA A 51 -5.86 57.69 -22.89
CA ALA A 51 -6.40 56.54 -23.61
C ALA A 51 -5.40 55.37 -23.69
N VAL A 52 -4.12 55.66 -23.94
CA VAL A 52 -3.05 54.65 -23.93
C VAL A 52 -2.85 54.05 -22.54
N GLY A 53 -2.90 54.88 -21.49
CA GLY A 53 -2.83 54.42 -20.09
C GLY A 53 -4.00 53.51 -19.71
N ALA A 54 -5.23 53.90 -20.07
CA ALA A 54 -6.43 53.08 -19.85
C ALA A 54 -6.36 51.74 -20.61
N ARG A 55 -5.91 51.76 -21.87
CA ARG A 55 -5.71 50.55 -22.66
C ARG A 55 -4.67 49.62 -22.04
N LYS A 56 -3.56 50.16 -21.57
CA LYS A 56 -2.51 49.37 -20.90
C LYS A 56 -3.05 48.70 -19.63
N SER A 57 -3.71 49.47 -18.78
CA SER A 57 -4.35 48.96 -17.55
C SER A 57 -5.38 47.86 -17.84
N ALA A 58 -6.20 48.03 -18.88
CA ALA A 58 -7.14 47.00 -19.31
C ALA A 58 -6.44 45.71 -19.77
N VAL A 59 -5.34 45.82 -20.52
CA VAL A 59 -4.54 44.66 -20.94
C VAL A 59 -3.92 43.94 -19.75
N ASP A 60 -3.38 44.68 -18.78
CA ASP A 60 -2.81 44.09 -17.56
C ASP A 60 -3.89 43.37 -16.74
N ARG A 61 -5.09 43.93 -16.65
CA ARG A 61 -6.25 43.31 -15.98
C ARG A 61 -6.70 42.02 -16.67
N VAL A 62 -6.67 41.97 -18.01
CA VAL A 62 -6.99 40.76 -18.77
C VAL A 62 -5.98 39.67 -18.46
N ARG A 63 -4.67 39.99 -18.41
CA ARG A 63 -3.63 39.02 -18.04
C ARG A 63 -3.82 38.46 -16.64
N GLU A 64 -4.12 39.31 -15.66
CA GLU A 64 -4.42 38.86 -14.30
C GLU A 64 -5.60 37.88 -14.27
N LEU A 65 -6.66 38.15 -15.04
CA LEU A 65 -7.82 37.27 -15.13
C LEU A 65 -7.47 35.93 -15.81
N GLU A 66 -6.64 35.95 -16.85
CA GLU A 66 -6.14 34.73 -17.51
C GLU A 66 -5.34 33.86 -16.54
N ASP A 67 -4.48 34.45 -15.70
CA ASP A 67 -3.72 33.72 -14.69
C ASP A 67 -4.64 33.13 -13.61
N ILE A 68 -5.66 33.88 -13.18
CA ILE A 68 -6.68 33.38 -12.24
C ILE A 68 -7.44 32.19 -12.83
N LEU A 69 -7.80 32.24 -14.12
CA LEU A 69 -8.49 31.14 -14.80
C LEU A 69 -7.63 29.88 -14.82
N ARG A 70 -6.34 29.99 -15.18
CA ARG A 70 -5.41 28.86 -15.16
C ARG A 70 -5.27 28.24 -13.78
N LEU A 71 -5.17 29.06 -12.73
CA LEU A 71 -5.11 28.57 -11.35
C LEU A 71 -6.40 27.85 -10.96
N LYS A 72 -7.57 28.36 -11.37
CA LYS A 72 -8.86 27.70 -11.12
C LYS A 72 -8.94 26.35 -11.83
N GLU A 73 -8.55 26.28 -13.09
CA GLU A 73 -8.51 25.02 -13.85
C GLU A 73 -7.63 23.99 -13.14
N GLY A 74 -6.42 24.35 -12.72
CA GLY A 74 -5.54 23.45 -11.97
C GLY A 74 -6.14 22.98 -10.63
N LEU A 75 -6.89 23.83 -9.94
CA LEU A 75 -7.61 23.45 -8.72
C LEU A 75 -8.75 22.46 -9.02
N PHE A 76 -9.52 22.69 -10.09
CA PHE A 76 -10.58 21.76 -10.52
C PHE A 76 -10.01 20.39 -10.88
N ASP A 77 -8.92 20.33 -11.64
CA ASP A 77 -8.23 19.07 -11.96
C ASP A 77 -7.73 18.33 -10.71
N SER A 78 -7.30 19.07 -9.69
CA SER A 78 -6.88 18.48 -8.42
C SER A 78 -8.06 17.93 -7.63
N LEU A 79 -9.18 18.65 -7.60
CA LEU A 79 -10.40 18.22 -6.91
C LEU A 79 -11.02 17.00 -7.59
N GLU A 80 -11.04 16.95 -8.92
CA GLU A 80 -11.54 15.79 -9.66
C GLU A 80 -10.70 14.53 -9.38
N ARG A 81 -9.37 14.67 -9.35
CA ARG A 81 -8.46 13.60 -8.91
C ARG A 81 -8.73 13.15 -7.48
N GLN A 82 -9.06 14.08 -6.58
CA GLN A 82 -9.37 13.74 -5.19
C GLN A 82 -10.72 13.03 -5.07
N ILE A 83 -11.74 13.45 -5.81
CA ILE A 83 -13.06 12.81 -5.85
C ILE A 83 -12.93 11.36 -6.33
N THR A 84 -12.24 11.15 -7.45
CA THR A 84 -12.04 9.79 -7.98
C THR A 84 -11.25 8.88 -7.02
N LEU A 85 -10.30 9.44 -6.25
CA LEU A 85 -9.61 8.68 -5.21
C LEU A 85 -10.54 8.32 -4.06
N LEU A 86 -11.36 9.26 -3.59
CA LEU A 86 -12.33 9.02 -2.51
C LEU A 86 -13.40 8.00 -2.92
N GLU A 87 -13.87 8.03 -4.17
CA GLU A 87 -14.80 7.02 -4.69
C GLU A 87 -14.19 5.61 -4.69
N LYS A 88 -12.92 5.49 -5.11
CA LYS A 88 -12.18 4.22 -5.03
C LYS A 88 -12.01 3.74 -3.59
N GLN A 89 -11.73 4.65 -2.65
CA GLN A 89 -11.61 4.29 -1.24
C GLN A 89 -12.95 3.88 -0.65
N ASN A 90 -14.04 4.57 -1.00
CA ASN A 90 -15.38 4.27 -0.52
C ASN A 90 -15.85 2.89 -1.01
N THR A 91 -15.64 2.58 -2.30
CA THR A 91 -15.96 1.26 -2.85
C THR A 91 -15.13 0.15 -2.19
N ALA A 92 -13.83 0.38 -1.92
CA ALA A 92 -13.00 -0.58 -1.20
C ALA A 92 -13.48 -0.80 0.25
N LEU A 93 -13.90 0.26 0.94
CA LEU A 93 -14.48 0.17 2.28
C LEU A 93 -15.79 -0.63 2.28
N GLN A 94 -16.69 -0.37 1.34
CA GLN A 94 -17.95 -1.10 1.20
C GLN A 94 -17.73 -2.60 0.99
N LEU A 95 -16.74 -2.98 0.19
CA LEU A 95 -16.37 -4.40 0.01
C LEU A 95 -15.89 -5.03 1.32
N LYS A 96 -15.09 -4.30 2.10
CA LYS A 96 -14.59 -4.77 3.40
C LYS A 96 -15.69 -4.85 4.45
N GLU A 97 -16.63 -3.91 4.45
CA GLU A 97 -17.81 -3.96 5.32
C GLU A 97 -18.69 -5.17 5.00
N ALA A 98 -18.89 -5.48 3.71
CA ALA A 98 -19.62 -6.67 3.28
C ALA A 98 -18.92 -7.98 3.70
N GLU A 99 -17.60 -8.04 3.57
CA GLU A 99 -16.79 -9.19 4.03
C GLU A 99 -16.92 -9.39 5.56
N LEU A 100 -16.81 -8.31 6.33
CA LEU A 100 -17.00 -8.36 7.78
C LEU A 100 -18.42 -8.78 8.18
N ALA A 101 -19.44 -8.31 7.46
CA ALA A 101 -20.83 -8.71 7.69
C ALA A 101 -21.02 -10.21 7.42
N ALA A 102 -20.43 -10.74 6.34
CA ALA A 102 -20.48 -12.16 6.02
C ALA A 102 -19.79 -13.02 7.09
N LEU A 103 -18.59 -12.63 7.54
CA LEU A 103 -17.86 -13.35 8.60
C LEU A 103 -18.63 -13.33 9.93
N ARG A 104 -19.25 -12.20 10.29
CA ARG A 104 -20.08 -12.11 11.49
C ARG A 104 -21.29 -13.04 11.41
N HIS A 105 -21.94 -13.10 10.25
CA HIS A 105 -23.05 -14.02 10.04
C HIS A 105 -22.60 -15.49 10.13
N GLU A 106 -21.43 -15.83 9.56
CA GLU A 106 -20.86 -17.17 9.67
C GLU A 106 -20.56 -17.57 11.13
N MET A 107 -20.04 -16.63 11.93
CA MET A 107 -19.85 -16.82 13.38
C MET A 107 -21.17 -16.98 14.14
N GLU A 108 -22.25 -16.31 13.73
CA GLU A 108 -23.58 -16.45 14.33
C GLU A 108 -24.23 -17.79 13.99
N GLU A 109 -24.07 -18.28 12.76
CA GLU A 109 -24.55 -19.60 12.31
C GLU A 109 -23.76 -20.74 12.97
N HIS A 110 -22.47 -20.54 13.21
CA HIS A 110 -21.59 -21.53 13.83
C HIS A 110 -20.93 -20.95 15.09
N PRO A 111 -21.71 -20.75 16.17
CA PRO A 111 -21.18 -20.20 17.40
C PRO A 111 -20.25 -21.24 18.03
N VAL A 112 -18.94 -21.02 17.91
CA VAL A 112 -17.94 -21.79 18.65
C VAL A 112 -17.78 -21.13 20.01
N SER A 113 -18.33 -21.74 21.06
CA SER A 113 -18.07 -21.24 22.41
C SER A 113 -16.64 -21.60 22.84
N GLU A 114 -16.05 -20.77 23.71
CA GLU A 114 -14.73 -21.05 24.30
C GLU A 114 -14.72 -22.40 25.01
N SER A 115 -15.82 -22.75 25.69
CA SER A 115 -16.02 -24.06 26.31
C SER A 115 -16.06 -25.21 25.30
N ASP A 116 -16.70 -25.03 24.14
CA ASP A 116 -16.73 -26.07 23.09
C ASP A 116 -15.34 -26.29 22.48
N LEU A 117 -14.60 -25.20 22.27
CA LEU A 117 -13.23 -25.27 21.76
C LEU A 117 -12.31 -25.97 22.75
N LEU A 118 -12.40 -25.61 24.03
CA LEU A 118 -11.62 -26.24 25.10
C LEU A 118 -11.95 -27.73 25.21
N HIS A 119 -13.24 -28.08 25.21
CA HIS A 119 -13.66 -29.48 25.27
C HIS A 119 -13.15 -30.29 24.06
N ARG A 120 -13.20 -29.71 22.85
CA ARG A 120 -12.64 -30.38 21.66
C ARG A 120 -11.12 -30.51 21.72
N TYR A 121 -10.42 -29.53 22.27
CA TYR A 121 -8.99 -29.59 22.49
C TYR A 121 -8.64 -30.72 23.47
N GLU A 122 -9.36 -30.81 24.60
CA GLU A 122 -9.19 -31.87 25.59
C GLU A 122 -9.43 -33.26 24.97
N GLN A 123 -10.51 -33.43 24.20
CA GLN A 123 -10.78 -34.69 23.47
C GLN A 123 -9.64 -35.05 22.51
N LEU A 124 -9.09 -34.08 21.78
CA LEU A 124 -7.98 -34.32 20.86
C LEU A 124 -6.69 -34.68 21.61
N ALA A 125 -6.42 -34.03 22.74
CA ALA A 125 -5.28 -34.34 23.60
C ALA A 125 -5.38 -35.77 24.16
N GLU A 126 -6.56 -36.17 24.65
CA GLU A 126 -6.81 -37.54 25.12
C GLU A 126 -6.58 -38.58 24.03
N ILE A 127 -7.08 -38.33 22.81
CA ILE A 127 -6.86 -39.21 21.66
C ILE A 127 -5.36 -39.29 21.33
N PHE A 128 -4.65 -38.16 21.38
CA PHE A 128 -3.23 -38.12 21.09
C PHE A 128 -2.41 -38.92 22.11
N ASP A 129 -2.72 -38.80 23.40
CA ASP A 129 -2.09 -39.57 24.47
C ASP A 129 -2.34 -41.08 24.30
N LEU A 130 -3.58 -41.47 23.97
CA LEU A 130 -3.90 -42.87 23.68
C LEU A 130 -3.08 -43.41 22.50
N VAL A 131 -2.97 -42.64 21.41
CA VAL A 131 -2.17 -43.04 20.24
C VAL A 131 -0.70 -43.20 20.63
N LYS A 132 -0.15 -42.27 21.42
CA LYS A 132 1.24 -42.34 21.90
C LYS A 132 1.50 -43.62 22.71
N ASP A 133 0.59 -43.99 23.61
CA ASP A 133 0.71 -45.21 24.41
C ASP A 133 0.70 -46.48 23.53
N THR A 134 -0.12 -46.50 22.48
CA THR A 134 -0.15 -47.64 21.53
C THR A 134 1.09 -47.74 20.64
N LEU A 135 1.89 -46.67 20.56
CA LEU A 135 3.14 -46.62 19.80
C LEU A 135 4.38 -46.81 20.69
N SER A 136 4.22 -47.48 21.82
CA SER A 136 5.31 -47.83 22.73
C SER A 136 5.54 -49.33 22.77
N CYS A 137 6.80 -49.73 22.94
CA CYS A 137 7.14 -51.14 23.02
C CYS A 137 6.67 -51.73 24.36
N PRO A 138 5.91 -52.84 24.37
CA PRO A 138 5.40 -53.42 25.62
C PRO A 138 6.45 -54.14 26.48
N VAL A 139 7.70 -54.21 26.00
CA VAL A 139 8.82 -54.83 26.74
C VAL A 139 9.65 -53.78 27.48
N CYS A 140 9.96 -52.65 26.84
CA CYS A 140 10.75 -51.57 27.47
C CYS A 140 9.93 -50.35 27.87
N TYR A 141 8.65 -50.28 27.47
CA TYR A 141 7.73 -49.16 27.69
C TYR A 141 8.19 -47.82 27.08
N GLU A 142 9.16 -47.87 26.17
CA GLU A 142 9.63 -46.69 25.44
C GLU A 142 8.90 -46.57 24.09
N PRO A 143 8.66 -45.35 23.60
CA PRO A 143 8.14 -45.10 22.26
C PRO A 143 9.01 -45.76 21.19
N PHE A 144 8.37 -46.31 20.14
CA PHE A 144 9.10 -46.86 19.01
C PHE A 144 9.94 -45.76 18.35
N GLN A 145 11.25 -45.99 18.26
CA GLN A 145 12.13 -45.12 17.49
C GLN A 145 11.95 -45.39 16.00
N LYS A 146 12.34 -44.39 15.20
CA LYS A 146 12.33 -44.48 13.74
C LYS A 146 13.06 -45.74 13.26
N ASP A 147 12.40 -46.53 12.39
CA ASP A 147 12.92 -47.75 11.78
C ASP A 147 13.24 -48.90 12.77
N GLU A 148 12.76 -48.82 14.03
CA GLU A 148 13.03 -49.83 15.06
C GLU A 148 11.81 -50.70 15.41
N ALA A 149 10.61 -50.37 14.95
CA ALA A 149 9.41 -51.17 15.20
C ALA A 149 9.45 -52.48 14.39
N VAL A 150 9.24 -53.59 15.08
CA VAL A 150 9.23 -54.94 14.52
C VAL A 150 7.94 -55.64 14.91
N SER A 151 7.11 -55.97 13.92
CA SER A 151 5.85 -56.67 14.14
C SER A 151 6.01 -58.17 13.88
N LEU A 152 5.37 -58.97 14.72
CA LEU A 152 5.28 -60.42 14.54
C LEU A 152 4.01 -60.80 13.78
N MET A 153 3.95 -62.02 13.25
CA MET A 153 2.76 -62.51 12.54
C MET A 153 1.49 -62.55 13.40
N CYS A 154 1.63 -62.59 14.73
CA CYS A 154 0.52 -62.48 15.67
C CYS A 154 0.01 -61.04 15.86
N GLY A 155 0.59 -60.04 15.20
CA GLY A 155 0.18 -58.63 15.26
C GLY A 155 0.92 -57.77 16.30
N HIS A 156 1.47 -58.40 17.35
CA HIS A 156 2.24 -57.70 18.39
C HIS A 156 3.53 -57.09 17.83
N THR A 157 3.86 -55.89 18.32
CA THR A 157 4.97 -55.08 17.82
C THR A 157 5.93 -54.70 18.93
N PHE A 158 7.22 -54.79 18.65
CA PHE A 158 8.29 -54.60 19.62
C PHE A 158 9.42 -53.75 19.06
N CYS A 159 10.21 -53.15 19.95
CA CYS A 159 11.47 -52.53 19.55
C CYS A 159 12.44 -53.61 19.06
N LYS A 160 13.18 -53.34 17.98
CA LYS A 160 14.17 -54.27 17.41
C LYS A 160 15.18 -54.75 18.45
N PRO A 161 15.73 -53.90 19.35
CA PRO A 161 16.59 -54.36 20.45
C PRO A 161 15.89 -55.37 21.37
N CYS A 162 14.65 -55.07 21.77
CA CYS A 162 13.85 -55.85 22.70
C CYS A 162 13.61 -57.26 22.17
N TYR A 163 13.13 -57.34 20.93
CA TYR A 163 12.81 -58.63 20.32
C TYR A 163 14.07 -59.43 19.98
N THR A 164 15.15 -58.78 19.55
CA THR A 164 16.43 -59.47 19.28
C THR A 164 17.01 -60.09 20.56
N SER A 165 16.95 -59.37 21.69
CA SER A 165 17.36 -59.90 23.00
C SER A 165 16.49 -61.06 23.48
N TRP A 166 15.18 -61.00 23.20
CA TRP A 166 14.27 -62.11 23.46
C TRP A 166 14.61 -63.35 22.64
N GLU A 167 14.76 -63.19 21.32
CA GLU A 167 15.13 -64.26 20.38
C GLU A 167 16.43 -64.95 20.80
N GLN A 168 17.46 -64.18 21.15
CA GLN A 168 18.76 -64.70 21.57
C GLN A 168 18.64 -65.57 22.84
N ARG A 169 17.89 -65.11 23.86
CA ARG A 169 17.66 -65.87 25.09
C ARG A 169 16.91 -67.17 24.82
N SER A 170 15.94 -67.16 23.92
CA SER A 170 15.20 -68.37 23.54
C SER A 170 16.09 -69.39 22.82
N ILE A 171 17.02 -68.93 21.97
CA ILE A 171 18.00 -69.80 21.29
C ILE A 171 18.96 -70.43 22.32
N GLU A 172 19.46 -69.64 23.26
CA GLU A 172 20.36 -70.12 24.31
C GLU A 172 19.69 -71.15 25.21
N ALA A 173 18.45 -70.88 25.64
CA ALA A 173 17.65 -71.83 26.41
C ALA A 173 17.40 -73.13 25.64
N PHE A 174 17.13 -73.05 24.33
CA PHE A 174 16.94 -74.23 23.49
C PHE A 174 18.22 -75.08 23.36
N LYS A 175 19.39 -74.46 23.19
CA LYS A 175 20.68 -75.16 23.11
C LYS A 175 21.01 -75.97 24.38
N LEU A 176 20.50 -75.54 25.53
CA LEU A 176 20.68 -76.21 26.83
C LEU A 176 19.57 -77.23 27.12
N SER A 177 18.54 -77.31 26.29
CA SER A 177 17.39 -78.20 26.51
C SER A 177 17.77 -79.67 26.27
N PRO A 178 17.45 -80.59 27.20
CA PRO A 178 17.65 -82.03 26.99
C PRO A 178 16.63 -82.63 26.01
N VAL A 179 15.64 -81.85 25.55
CA VAL A 179 14.60 -82.30 24.62
C VAL A 179 15.13 -82.20 23.18
N ALA A 180 15.34 -83.35 22.54
CA ALA A 180 15.65 -83.40 21.12
C ALA A 180 14.42 -82.98 20.29
N GLY A 181 14.53 -81.90 19.52
CA GLY A 181 13.48 -81.39 18.66
C GLY A 181 13.98 -80.37 17.66
N GLN A 182 13.12 -79.92 16.76
CA GLN A 182 13.42 -78.80 15.86
C GLN A 182 13.13 -77.49 16.60
N TYR A 183 14.08 -76.55 16.60
CA TYR A 183 13.84 -75.20 17.12
C TYR A 183 12.81 -74.50 16.23
N LEU A 184 11.67 -74.11 16.81
CA LEU A 184 10.55 -73.47 16.09
C LEU A 184 10.62 -71.93 16.11
N GLY A 185 11.67 -71.36 16.69
CA GLY A 185 11.78 -69.91 16.94
C GLY A 185 11.34 -69.53 18.35
N PRO A 186 11.58 -68.28 18.77
CA PRO A 186 11.06 -67.75 20.02
C PRO A 186 9.53 -67.59 19.94
N ASP A 187 8.85 -67.70 21.08
CA ASP A 187 7.45 -67.30 21.21
C ASP A 187 7.30 -65.77 21.26
N CYS A 188 6.11 -65.27 20.96
CA CYS A 188 5.79 -63.85 21.15
C CYS A 188 5.86 -63.46 22.65
N PRO A 189 6.57 -62.39 23.05
CA PRO A 189 6.62 -61.94 24.45
C PRO A 189 5.26 -61.61 25.07
N GLU A 190 4.27 -61.21 24.26
CA GLU A 190 2.92 -60.87 24.74
C GLU A 190 1.97 -62.06 24.76
N CYS A 191 1.74 -62.69 23.60
CA CYS A 191 0.71 -63.73 23.47
C CYS A 191 1.24 -65.17 23.47
N ARG A 192 2.56 -65.36 23.55
CA ARG A 192 3.25 -66.68 23.57
C ARG A 192 2.94 -67.60 22.39
N SER A 193 2.40 -67.06 21.30
CA SER A 193 2.16 -67.84 20.08
C SER A 193 3.50 -68.27 19.46
N ALA A 194 3.60 -69.56 19.11
CA ALA A 194 4.80 -70.19 18.55
C ALA A 194 4.87 -70.10 17.00
N ASP A 195 3.87 -69.52 16.34
CA ASP A 195 3.80 -69.40 14.88
C ASP A 195 4.66 -68.27 14.30
N VAL A 196 5.81 -67.98 14.92
CA VAL A 196 6.77 -66.97 14.45
C VAL A 196 7.65 -67.50 13.30
N ARG A 197 7.27 -68.63 12.69
CA ARG A 197 8.05 -69.42 11.72
C ARG A 197 8.56 -68.63 10.50
N ARG A 198 8.07 -67.41 10.25
CA ARG A 198 8.49 -66.57 9.11
C ARG A 198 8.65 -65.09 9.44
N GLY A 199 9.28 -64.82 10.57
CA GLY A 199 10.14 -63.66 10.69
C GLY A 199 9.46 -62.32 10.99
N ARG A 200 10.35 -61.37 11.24
CA ARG A 200 10.08 -59.98 11.58
C ARG A 200 9.43 -59.30 10.38
N ILE A 201 8.22 -58.78 10.55
CA ILE A 201 7.53 -57.99 9.54
C ILE A 201 7.72 -56.51 9.88
N ARG A 202 8.13 -55.75 8.88
CA ARG A 202 8.20 -54.29 8.97
C ARG A 202 6.89 -53.72 8.43
N ILE A 203 6.15 -53.01 9.27
CA ILE A 203 4.90 -52.34 8.89
C ILE A 203 5.23 -50.87 8.58
N TRP A 204 5.42 -50.54 7.30
CA TRP A 204 5.81 -49.19 6.87
C TRP A 204 4.82 -48.10 7.27
N SER A 205 3.52 -48.41 7.28
CA SER A 205 2.49 -47.48 7.73
C SER A 205 2.64 -47.12 9.20
N LEU A 206 3.03 -48.07 10.05
CA LEU A 206 3.30 -47.83 11.47
C LEU A 206 4.47 -46.86 11.65
N GLU A 207 5.53 -46.99 10.85
CA GLU A 207 6.68 -46.08 10.92
C GLU A 207 6.35 -44.66 10.48
N GLU A 208 5.39 -44.50 9.57
CA GLU A 208 4.88 -43.18 9.22
C GLU A 208 4.10 -42.59 10.38
N VAL A 209 3.25 -43.38 11.05
CA VAL A 209 2.50 -42.92 12.24
C VAL A 209 3.45 -42.51 13.36
N VAL A 210 4.47 -43.32 13.66
CA VAL A 210 5.54 -42.98 14.62
C VAL A 210 6.19 -41.64 14.26
N ARG A 211 6.53 -41.43 12.98
CA ARG A 211 7.12 -40.17 12.50
C ARG A 211 6.20 -38.97 12.65
N LEU A 212 4.89 -39.16 12.44
CA LEU A 212 3.89 -38.10 12.61
C LEU A 212 3.74 -37.71 14.08
N VAL A 213 3.66 -38.69 14.97
CA VAL A 213 3.56 -38.45 16.43
C VAL A 213 4.84 -37.78 16.95
N ASP A 214 6.02 -38.22 16.53
CA ASP A 214 7.29 -37.57 16.89
C ASP A 214 7.38 -36.12 16.41
N ARG A 215 6.78 -35.79 15.27
CA ARG A 215 6.73 -34.41 14.77
C ARG A 215 5.78 -33.57 15.60
N ALA A 216 4.58 -34.07 15.85
CA ALA A 216 3.57 -33.40 16.66
C ALA A 216 4.05 -33.10 18.09
N GLN A 217 4.95 -33.91 18.65
CA GLN A 217 5.54 -33.65 19.97
C GLN A 217 6.60 -32.53 20.00
N ARG A 218 7.16 -32.15 18.84
CA ARG A 218 8.22 -31.12 18.75
C ARG A 218 7.71 -29.73 18.42
N GLU A 219 6.48 -29.62 17.91
CA GLU A 219 5.80 -28.37 17.57
C GLU A 219 5.05 -27.82 18.80
#